data_AF-A0A928W4V5-F1
#
_entry.id   AF-A0A928W4V5-F1
#
_cell.length_a   1.000
_cell.length_b   1.000
_cell.length_c   1.000
_cell.angle_alpha   90.00
_cell.angle_beta   90.00
_cell.angle_gamma   90.00
#
_symmetry.space_group_name_H-M   'P 1'
#
loop_
_entity.id
_entity.type
_entity.pdbx_description
1 polymer ?
#
loop_
_entity_poly.entity_id
_entity_poly.type
_entity_poly.pdbx_seq_one_letter_code
_entity_poly.pdbx_strand_id
1 'polypeptide(L)'
;MKKLLATFWLGIWLYFGTFLVASPTFAAANITQTTDKVETLSDRNLTRVQQFLTSIPREYYTVRQINKVKALGKEQQALLIDVREPKEYASGHIPGAVNLPLRSLTDNLDQIPKNRPTILYCSTGYRTAMGVMALQMLGYDNVRGFPPSIEGWKAAGEQLEL
;
A
#
# COMPACT_ATOMS: atom_id res chain seq x y z
N MET A 1 42.90 -45.85 -28.54
CA MET A 1 41.78 -44.94 -28.89
C MET A 1 40.40 -45.61 -28.72
N LYS A 2 40.12 -46.32 -27.60
CA LYS A 2 38.80 -46.93 -27.33
C LYS A 2 38.25 -46.67 -25.92
N LYS A 3 38.97 -45.90 -25.08
CA LYS A 3 38.54 -45.58 -23.70
C LYS A 3 37.99 -44.16 -23.52
N LEU A 4 38.02 -43.32 -24.56
CA LEU A 4 37.56 -41.92 -24.50
C LEU A 4 36.10 -41.73 -24.95
N LEU A 5 35.51 -42.73 -25.62
CA LEU A 5 34.11 -42.70 -26.07
C LEU A 5 33.13 -43.25 -25.00
N ALA A 6 33.60 -44.11 -24.09
CA ALA A 6 32.77 -44.68 -23.03
C ALA A 6 32.47 -43.66 -21.89
N THR A 7 33.36 -42.70 -21.67
CA THR A 7 33.19 -41.65 -20.66
C THR A 7 32.22 -40.55 -21.09
N PHE A 8 32.03 -40.36 -22.39
CA PHE A 8 31.07 -39.37 -22.91
C PHE A 8 29.62 -39.87 -22.80
N TRP A 9 29.39 -41.18 -22.94
CA TRP A 9 28.07 -41.79 -22.78
C TRP A 9 27.65 -41.96 -21.31
N LEU A 10 28.60 -42.19 -20.39
CA LEU A 10 28.30 -42.19 -18.94
C LEU A 10 27.91 -40.79 -18.42
N GLY A 11 28.53 -39.73 -18.95
CA GLY A 11 28.20 -38.35 -18.58
C GLY A 11 26.82 -37.92 -19.07
N ILE A 12 26.42 -38.34 -20.29
CA ILE A 12 25.10 -38.04 -20.85
C ILE A 12 23.98 -38.79 -20.10
N TRP A 13 24.22 -40.02 -19.65
CA TRP A 13 23.25 -40.77 -18.85
C TRP A 13 23.06 -40.18 -17.44
N LEU A 14 24.12 -39.65 -16.82
CA LEU A 14 24.00 -38.90 -15.57
C LEU A 14 23.34 -37.52 -15.73
N TYR A 15 23.54 -36.84 -16.87
CA TYR A 15 22.97 -35.51 -17.12
C TYR A 15 21.48 -35.56 -17.53
N PHE A 16 21.06 -36.60 -18.26
CA PHE A 16 19.65 -36.80 -18.63
C PHE A 16 18.84 -37.60 -17.59
N GLY A 17 19.49 -38.33 -16.68
CA GLY A 17 18.81 -39.16 -15.66
C GLY A 17 18.18 -38.38 -14.50
N THR A 18 18.35 -37.06 -14.42
CA THR A 18 17.86 -36.24 -13.28
C THR A 18 16.64 -35.37 -13.59
N PHE A 19 16.11 -35.42 -14.82
CA PHE A 19 14.86 -34.74 -15.19
C PHE A 19 13.62 -35.64 -15.10
N LEU A 20 13.58 -36.51 -14.08
CA LEU A 20 12.36 -37.19 -13.64
C LEU A 20 12.05 -36.80 -12.20
N VAL A 21 12.13 -35.49 -11.91
CA VAL A 21 11.36 -34.93 -10.80
C VAL A 21 9.93 -35.04 -11.26
N ALA A 22 9.19 -35.99 -10.68
CA ALA A 22 7.75 -36.05 -10.82
C ALA A 22 7.22 -34.65 -10.54
N SER A 23 6.76 -33.95 -11.58
CA SER A 23 5.96 -32.74 -11.39
C SER A 23 4.93 -33.12 -10.35
N PRO A 24 4.80 -32.38 -9.22
CA PRO A 24 3.72 -32.67 -8.31
C PRO A 24 2.46 -32.55 -9.16
N THR A 25 1.81 -33.69 -9.40
CA THR A 25 0.42 -33.67 -9.79
C THR A 25 -0.23 -32.99 -8.60
N PHE A 26 -0.54 -31.71 -8.75
CA PHE A 26 -1.61 -31.14 -7.97
C PHE A 26 -2.78 -32.05 -8.29
N ALA A 27 -3.02 -33.04 -7.42
CA ALA A 27 -4.32 -33.64 -7.33
C ALA A 27 -5.24 -32.43 -7.28
N ALA A 28 -6.10 -32.28 -8.29
CA ALA A 28 -7.20 -31.36 -8.19
C ALA A 28 -7.89 -31.78 -6.90
N ALA A 29 -7.60 -31.05 -5.81
CA ALA A 29 -8.44 -31.10 -4.65
C ALA A 29 -9.77 -30.70 -5.26
N ASN A 30 -10.65 -31.68 -5.44
CA ASN A 30 -12.05 -31.40 -5.54
C ASN A 30 -12.31 -30.70 -4.23
N ILE A 31 -12.28 -29.37 -4.30
CA ILE A 31 -12.96 -28.50 -3.37
C ILE A 31 -14.42 -28.89 -3.63
N THR A 32 -14.83 -30.01 -3.04
CA THR A 32 -16.21 -30.29 -2.74
C THR A 32 -16.57 -29.11 -1.88
N GLN A 33 -17.15 -28.13 -2.55
CA GLN A 33 -17.69 -26.95 -1.96
C GLN A 33 -18.48 -27.41 -0.74
N THR A 34 -17.98 -27.13 0.46
CA THR A 34 -18.87 -26.74 1.55
C THR A 34 -19.48 -25.41 1.11
N THR A 35 -20.45 -25.50 0.19
CA THR A 35 -21.39 -24.45 -0.21
C THR A 35 -22.40 -24.15 0.90
N ASP A 36 -22.34 -24.86 2.02
CA ASP A 36 -23.17 -24.59 3.19
C ASP A 36 -22.41 -23.63 4.13
N LYS A 37 -22.73 -22.34 3.98
CA LYS A 37 -22.28 -21.14 4.74
C LYS A 37 -21.53 -20.07 3.96
N VAL A 38 -21.67 -20.00 2.63
CA VAL A 38 -21.81 -18.66 2.03
C VAL A 38 -23.21 -18.20 2.42
N GLU A 39 -23.35 -17.68 3.64
CA GLU A 39 -24.55 -16.97 4.05
C GLU A 39 -24.79 -15.91 2.97
N THR A 40 -25.87 -16.09 2.21
CA THR A 40 -26.23 -15.18 1.12
C THR A 40 -26.26 -13.80 1.73
N LEU A 41 -25.29 -12.94 1.36
CA LEU A 41 -25.28 -11.54 1.77
C LEU A 41 -26.66 -11.00 1.39
N SER A 42 -27.52 -10.80 2.39
CA SER A 42 -28.92 -10.46 2.11
C SER A 42 -28.96 -9.26 1.18
N ASP A 43 -29.90 -9.22 0.24
CA ASP A 43 -30.00 -8.15 -0.77
C ASP A 43 -29.96 -6.73 -0.15
N ARG A 44 -30.39 -6.61 1.12
CA ARG A 44 -30.31 -5.39 1.92
C ARG A 44 -28.87 -4.95 2.24
N ASN A 45 -27.96 -5.88 2.56
CA ASN A 45 -26.55 -5.56 2.81
C ASN A 45 -25.85 -5.10 1.53
N LEU A 46 -26.11 -5.79 0.42
CA LEU A 46 -25.58 -5.41 -0.89
C LEU A 46 -26.12 -4.03 -1.32
N THR A 47 -27.40 -3.75 -1.09
CA THR A 47 -28.00 -2.44 -1.38
C THR A 47 -27.34 -1.32 -0.56
N ARG A 48 -27.09 -1.54 0.73
CA ARG A 48 -26.41 -0.55 1.59
C ARG A 48 -24.97 -0.29 1.15
N VAL A 49 -24.23 -1.34 0.81
CA VAL A 49 -22.88 -1.20 0.26
C VAL A 49 -22.92 -0.46 -1.07
N GLN A 50 -23.83 -0.81 -1.97
CA GLN A 50 -23.99 -0.14 -3.25
C GLN A 50 -24.32 1.35 -3.06
N GLN A 51 -25.26 1.67 -2.17
CA GLN A 51 -25.62 3.05 -1.85
C GLN A 51 -24.44 3.82 -1.27
N PHE A 52 -23.66 3.20 -0.38
CA PHE A 52 -22.42 3.80 0.11
C PHE A 52 -21.46 4.09 -1.04
N LEU A 53 -21.12 3.08 -1.85
CA LEU A 53 -20.15 3.19 -2.95
C LEU A 53 -20.55 4.24 -4.00
N THR A 54 -21.85 4.36 -4.32
CA THR A 54 -22.33 5.36 -5.28
C THR A 54 -22.46 6.77 -4.71
N SER A 55 -22.48 6.90 -3.37
CA SER A 55 -22.56 8.21 -2.70
C SER A 55 -21.22 8.73 -2.20
N ILE A 56 -20.11 8.00 -2.39
CA ILE A 56 -18.77 8.44 -2.00
C ILE A 56 -18.43 9.73 -2.77
N PRO A 57 -18.17 10.86 -2.08
CA PRO A 57 -17.75 12.08 -2.75
C PRO A 57 -16.35 11.92 -3.34
N ARG A 58 -16.05 12.65 -4.43
CA ARG A 58 -14.76 12.56 -5.14
C ARG A 58 -13.53 12.80 -4.26
N GLU A 59 -13.68 13.61 -3.21
CA GLU A 59 -12.61 13.95 -2.26
C GLU A 59 -12.81 13.28 -0.89
N TYR A 60 -13.47 12.12 -0.86
CA TYR A 60 -13.70 11.37 0.38
C TYR A 60 -12.39 11.02 1.06
N TYR A 61 -12.12 11.69 2.17
CA TYR A 61 -10.88 11.64 2.94
C TYR A 61 -9.60 11.98 2.17
N THR A 62 -9.66 12.68 1.04
CA THR A 62 -8.46 13.00 0.25
C THR A 62 -8.28 14.48 -0.03
N VAL A 63 -7.03 14.86 -0.29
CA VAL A 63 -6.63 16.08 -0.99
C VAL A 63 -5.80 15.65 -2.18
N ARG A 64 -6.35 15.65 -3.40
CA ARG A 64 -5.64 15.11 -4.58
C ARG A 64 -4.73 16.10 -5.29
N GLN A 65 -5.01 17.40 -5.17
CA GLN A 65 -4.31 18.43 -5.94
C GLN A 65 -2.99 18.84 -5.28
N ILE A 66 -1.88 18.70 -6.01
CA ILE A 66 -0.53 19.04 -5.57
C ILE A 66 -0.44 20.51 -5.13
N ASN A 67 -0.99 21.43 -5.93
CA ASN A 67 -1.01 22.86 -5.61
C ASN A 67 -1.73 23.16 -4.28
N LYS A 68 -2.77 22.39 -3.94
CA LYS A 68 -3.47 22.54 -2.66
C LYS A 68 -2.61 22.05 -1.49
N VAL A 69 -1.92 20.92 -1.63
CA VAL A 69 -0.96 20.45 -0.61
C VAL A 69 0.17 21.45 -0.41
N LYS A 70 0.72 22.01 -1.51
CA LYS A 70 1.76 23.06 -1.46
C LYS A 70 1.30 24.30 -0.70
N ALA A 71 0.11 24.82 -1.02
CA ALA A 71 -0.44 25.99 -0.35
C ALA A 71 -0.61 25.73 1.17
N LEU A 72 -1.23 24.60 1.53
CA LEU A 72 -1.47 24.23 2.92
C LEU A 72 -0.18 24.01 3.73
N GLY A 73 0.86 23.45 3.11
CA GLY A 73 2.17 23.26 3.72
C GLY A 73 2.91 24.59 3.92
N LYS A 74 3.00 25.42 2.87
CA LYS A 74 3.71 26.70 2.92
C LYS A 74 3.08 27.69 3.90
N GLU A 75 1.75 27.72 3.98
CA GLU A 75 1.00 28.60 4.89
C GLU A 75 0.86 28.00 6.30
N GLN A 76 1.45 26.83 6.55
CA GLN A 76 1.34 26.06 7.80
C GLN A 76 -0.12 25.80 8.23
N GLN A 77 -1.07 25.87 7.30
CA GLN A 77 -2.49 25.67 7.53
C GLN A 77 -2.85 24.20 7.75
N ALA A 78 -2.00 23.28 7.29
CA ALA A 78 -2.11 21.86 7.61
C ALA A 78 -0.81 21.32 8.19
N LEU A 79 -0.92 20.29 9.02
CA LEU A 79 0.21 19.44 9.37
C LEU A 79 0.38 18.40 8.27
N LEU A 80 1.53 18.39 7.62
CA LEU A 80 1.86 17.41 6.59
C LEU A 80 2.71 16.29 7.22
N ILE A 81 2.27 15.05 7.07
CA ILE A 81 2.92 13.89 7.70
C ILE A 81 3.31 12.88 6.64
N ASP A 82 4.61 12.54 6.63
CA ASP A 82 5.15 11.41 5.89
C ASP A 82 5.08 10.14 6.76
N VAL A 83 4.25 9.18 6.34
CA VAL A 83 4.08 7.90 7.08
C VAL A 83 5.03 6.79 6.60
N ARG A 84 6.06 7.13 5.81
CA ARG A 84 7.13 6.20 5.42
C ARG A 84 8.12 5.96 6.54
N GLU A 85 9.00 4.98 6.34
CA GLU A 85 10.09 4.71 7.27
C GLU A 85 11.11 5.87 7.30
N PRO A 86 11.81 6.12 8.43
CA PRO A 86 12.72 7.27 8.55
C PRO A 86 13.80 7.35 7.47
N LYS A 87 14.27 6.19 6.98
CA LYS A 87 15.26 6.11 5.89
C LYS A 87 14.70 6.62 4.56
N GLU A 88 13.44 6.32 4.28
CA GLU A 88 12.75 6.80 3.07
C GLU A 88 12.53 8.31 3.15
N TYR A 89 12.18 8.83 4.34
CA TYR A 89 12.01 10.26 4.60
C TYR A 89 13.33 11.03 4.41
N ALA A 90 14.41 10.55 5.03
CA ALA A 90 15.74 11.16 4.93
C ALA A 90 16.34 11.12 3.52
N SER A 91 15.83 10.24 2.64
CA SER A 91 16.23 10.24 1.22
C SER A 91 15.49 11.28 0.36
N GLY A 92 14.59 12.05 0.97
CA GLY A 92 13.80 13.08 0.33
C GLY A 92 12.32 12.99 0.70
N HIS A 93 11.73 14.10 1.12
CA HIS A 93 10.34 14.21 1.56
C HIS A 93 9.69 15.51 1.04
N ILE A 94 8.36 15.62 1.16
CA ILE A 94 7.66 16.84 0.74
C ILE A 94 8.04 17.97 1.71
N PRO A 95 8.40 19.17 1.22
CA PRO A 95 8.86 20.25 2.09
C PRO A 95 7.89 20.60 3.21
N GLY A 96 8.43 20.78 4.43
CA GLY A 96 7.66 21.07 5.64
C GLY A 96 6.85 19.90 6.20
N ALA A 97 7.04 18.68 5.70
CA ALA A 97 6.49 17.48 6.30
C ALA A 97 7.21 17.12 7.60
N VAL A 98 6.55 16.38 8.49
CA VAL A 98 7.17 15.66 9.60
C VAL A 98 7.09 14.16 9.36
N ASN A 99 8.08 13.39 9.82
CA ASN A 99 8.04 11.94 9.70
C ASN A 99 7.39 11.28 10.91
N LEU A 100 6.26 10.59 10.69
CA LEU A 100 5.60 9.72 11.68
C LEU A 100 5.28 8.39 10.99
N PRO A 101 6.19 7.40 11.05
CA PRO A 101 6.02 6.12 10.36
C PRO A 101 4.71 5.44 10.72
N LEU A 102 4.04 4.84 9.72
CA LEU A 102 2.73 4.20 9.91
C LEU A 102 2.71 3.19 11.08
N ARG A 103 3.79 2.42 11.24
CA ARG A 103 3.89 1.37 12.26
C ARG A 103 3.90 1.89 13.70
N SER A 104 4.32 3.13 13.91
CA SER A 104 4.37 3.79 15.22
C SER A 104 3.36 4.94 15.31
N LEU A 105 2.42 5.05 14.37
CA LEU A 105 1.49 6.18 14.30
C LEU A 105 0.65 6.33 15.57
N THR A 106 0.19 5.20 16.13
CA THR A 106 -0.61 5.16 17.36
C THR A 106 0.18 5.47 18.62
N ASP A 107 1.50 5.30 18.58
CA ASP A 107 2.38 5.60 19.72
C ASP A 107 2.69 7.10 19.79
N ASN A 108 2.33 7.87 18.76
CA ASN A 108 2.66 9.28 18.59
C ASN A 108 1.42 10.15 18.32
N LEU A 109 0.25 9.74 18.82
CA LEU A 109 -1.02 10.47 18.61
C LEU A 109 -1.02 11.88 19.21
N ASP A 110 -0.19 12.11 20.24
CA ASP A 110 0.04 13.41 20.87
C ASP A 110 0.63 14.44 19.90
N GLN A 111 1.35 13.99 18.86
CA GLN A 111 1.91 14.84 17.81
C GLN A 111 0.90 15.19 16.71
N ILE A 112 -0.29 14.56 16.72
CA ILE A 112 -1.33 14.78 15.71
C ILE A 112 -2.45 15.61 16.37
N PRO A 113 -2.56 16.92 16.06
CA PRO A 113 -3.60 17.76 16.62
C PRO A 113 -4.97 17.41 16.03
N LYS A 114 -6.03 17.46 16.85
CA LYS A 114 -7.42 17.31 16.38
C LYS A 114 -8.04 18.61 15.85
N ASN A 115 -7.44 19.77 16.16
CA ASN A 115 -7.96 21.10 15.82
C ASN A 115 -7.26 21.77 14.61
N ARG A 116 -6.30 21.09 13.98
CA ARG A 116 -5.57 21.58 12.80
C ARG A 116 -5.66 20.53 11.68
N PRO A 117 -5.98 20.89 10.43
CA PRO A 117 -6.01 19.93 9.33
C PRO A 117 -4.71 19.11 9.25
N THR A 118 -4.83 17.81 8.99
CA THR A 118 -3.69 16.91 8.84
C THR A 118 -3.74 16.21 7.50
N ILE A 119 -2.63 16.17 6.79
CA ILE A 119 -2.48 15.48 5.50
C ILE A 119 -1.43 14.40 5.66
N LEU A 120 -1.83 13.14 5.42
CA LEU A 120 -0.90 12.01 5.36
C LEU A 120 -0.44 11.76 3.92
N TYR A 121 0.80 11.33 3.73
CA TYR A 121 1.25 10.75 2.47
C TYR A 121 2.32 9.68 2.70
N CYS A 122 2.60 8.86 1.67
CA CYS A 122 3.69 7.89 1.73
C CYS A 122 4.43 7.82 0.38
N SER A 123 4.81 6.63 -0.10
CA SER A 123 5.40 6.48 -1.44
C SER A 123 4.34 6.59 -2.54
N THR A 124 3.29 5.76 -2.45
CA THR A 124 2.31 5.54 -3.53
C THR A 124 0.83 5.61 -3.09
N GLY A 125 0.59 5.96 -1.83
CA GLY A 125 -0.77 6.12 -1.27
C GLY A 125 -1.30 4.93 -0.44
N TYR A 126 -0.69 3.75 -0.50
CA TYR A 126 -1.20 2.58 0.23
C TYR A 126 -1.15 2.74 1.76
N ARG A 127 0.03 3.07 2.30
CA ARG A 127 0.20 3.36 3.74
C ARG A 127 -0.59 4.59 4.17
N THR A 128 -0.77 5.55 3.26
CA THR A 128 -1.62 6.72 3.48
C THR A 128 -3.06 6.31 3.78
N ALA A 129 -3.66 5.45 2.96
CA ALA A 129 -5.04 4.99 3.16
C ALA A 129 -5.21 4.28 4.50
N MET A 130 -4.25 3.42 4.88
CA MET A 130 -4.23 2.75 6.18
C MET A 130 -4.17 3.74 7.35
N GLY A 131 -3.25 4.70 7.30
CA GLY A 131 -3.10 5.72 8.35
C GLY A 131 -4.32 6.62 8.48
N VAL A 132 -4.92 7.04 7.35
CA VAL A 132 -6.15 7.83 7.35
C VAL A 132 -7.27 7.04 8.02
N MET A 133 -7.51 5.79 7.61
CA MET A 133 -8.56 4.98 8.21
C MET A 133 -8.34 4.73 9.71
N ALA A 134 -7.10 4.42 10.12
CA ALA A 134 -6.76 4.23 11.53
C ALA A 134 -7.06 5.49 12.36
N LEU A 135 -6.66 6.68 11.89
CA LEU A 135 -6.95 7.93 12.58
C LEU A 135 -8.44 8.27 12.59
N GLN A 136 -9.18 8.01 11.50
CA GLN A 136 -10.64 8.17 11.47
C GLN A 136 -11.31 7.27 12.53
N MET A 137 -10.88 6.01 12.67
CA MET A 137 -11.39 5.10 13.71
C MET A 137 -11.09 5.59 15.14
N LEU A 138 -10.05 6.41 15.32
CA LEU A 138 -9.68 7.06 16.59
C LEU A 138 -10.32 8.45 16.76
N GLY A 139 -11.27 8.81 15.89
CA GLY A 139 -12.03 10.06 15.94
C GLY A 139 -11.23 11.29 15.53
N TYR A 140 -10.38 11.17 14.49
CA TYR A 140 -9.70 12.30 13.85
C TYR A 140 -10.41 12.70 12.55
N ASP A 141 -11.45 13.53 12.66
CA ASP A 141 -12.27 13.92 11.49
C ASP A 141 -11.55 14.93 10.57
N ASN A 142 -10.44 15.51 11.03
CA ASN A 142 -9.60 16.51 10.38
C ASN A 142 -8.46 15.92 9.52
N VAL A 143 -8.35 14.60 9.43
CA VAL A 143 -7.28 13.91 8.69
C VAL A 143 -7.72 13.61 7.25
N ARG A 144 -6.84 13.90 6.29
CA ARG A 144 -6.99 13.55 4.88
C ARG A 144 -5.72 12.89 4.36
N GLY A 145 -5.81 12.10 3.30
CA GLY A 145 -4.67 11.57 2.58
C GLY A 145 -4.33 12.41 1.35
N PHE A 146 -3.06 12.42 0.93
CA PHE A 146 -2.62 12.85 -0.39
C PHE A 146 -2.26 11.59 -1.23
N PRO A 147 -3.22 11.02 -1.98
CA PRO A 147 -3.01 9.76 -2.70
C PRO A 147 -1.85 9.77 -3.70
N PRO A 148 -1.61 10.85 -4.49
CA PRO A 148 -0.45 10.88 -5.40
C PRO A 148 0.88 10.65 -4.67
N SER A 149 0.97 11.06 -3.40
CA SER A 149 2.12 10.76 -2.54
C SER A 149 3.46 11.19 -3.17
N ILE A 150 4.59 10.62 -2.75
CA ILE A 150 5.91 11.00 -3.28
C ILE A 150 6.04 10.74 -4.78
N GLU A 151 5.48 9.65 -5.31
CA GLU A 151 5.56 9.36 -6.75
C GLU A 151 4.86 10.44 -7.58
N GLY A 152 3.65 10.83 -7.21
CA GLY A 152 2.93 11.91 -7.87
C GLY A 152 3.60 13.27 -7.71
N TRP A 153 4.20 13.54 -6.55
CA TRP A 153 4.99 14.75 -6.31
C TRP A 153 6.19 14.83 -7.27
N LYS A 154 6.97 13.74 -7.37
CA LYS A 154 8.11 13.62 -8.30
C LYS A 154 7.67 13.70 -9.76
N ALA A 155 6.59 13.03 -10.13
CA ALA A 155 6.06 13.04 -11.49
C ALA A 155 5.63 14.45 -11.94
N ALA A 156 5.24 15.32 -11.00
CA ALA A 156 4.93 16.72 -11.26
C ALA A 156 6.16 17.63 -11.30
N GLY A 157 7.38 17.09 -11.12
CA GLY A 157 8.63 17.87 -11.12
C GLY A 157 8.85 18.72 -9.88
N GLU A 158 8.11 18.44 -8.80
CA GLU A 158 8.21 19.20 -7.55
C GLU A 158 9.44 18.79 -6.75
N GLN A 159 10.05 19.77 -6.06
CA GLN A 159 11.27 19.55 -5.28
C GLN A 159 11.00 18.83 -3.96
N LEU A 160 11.96 18.01 -3.53
CA LEU A 160 11.96 17.38 -2.21
C LEU A 160 12.91 18.14 -1.28
N GLU A 161 12.57 18.12 0.01
CA GLU A 161 13.46 18.49 1.11
C GLU A 161 14.24 17.25 1.56
N LEU A 162 15.50 17.44 2.01
CA LEU A 162 16.40 16.36 2.42
C LEU A 162 16.56 16.34 3.95
#